data_AF-A0A7X9SXM6-F1
#
_entry.id   AF-A0A7X9SXM6-F1
#
_cell.length_a   1.000
_cell.length_b   1.000
_cell.length_c   1.000
_cell.angle_alpha   90.00
_cell.angle_beta   90.00
_cell.angle_gamma   90.00
#
_symmetry.space_group_name_H-M   'P 1'
#
loop_
_entity.id
_entity.type
_entity.pdbx_description
1 polymer ?
#
loop_
_entity_poly.entity_id
_entity_poly.type
_entity_poly.pdbx_seq_one_letter_code
_entity_poly.pdbx_strand_id
1 'polypeptide(L)'
;MAAQDALGTDAGTTVAVVAARDVAPGAPVGDGDVTEVPLSDDHLPDQAILRAEDAIGKLPAGPLTRGEVLTEPRFAGMALAESLTGTADAHIVAVAPRDSGLTPMLRTGDVVDVLAPGPEAGSARPVANGARVVLADDDGVVLLALPPGAAATVASAGLDLPLTLVLSR
;
A
#
# COMPACT_ATOMS: atom_id res chain seq x y z
N MET A 1 -5.47 -34.59 41.14
CA MET A 1 -4.88 -33.44 41.83
C MET A 1 -3.49 -33.23 41.25
N ALA A 2 -3.26 -32.05 40.67
CA ALA A 2 -2.00 -31.48 40.18
C ALA A 2 -1.42 -32.01 38.85
N ALA A 3 -1.83 -31.38 37.74
CA ALA A 3 -0.97 -31.04 36.58
C ALA A 3 -1.73 -30.10 35.60
N GLN A 4 -2.25 -28.98 36.10
CA GLN A 4 -2.74 -27.87 35.29
C GLN A 4 -2.25 -26.59 35.96
N ASP A 5 -0.98 -26.23 35.76
CA ASP A 5 -0.42 -25.00 36.35
C ASP A 5 0.83 -24.51 35.60
N ALA A 6 0.83 -24.54 34.26
CA ALA A 6 1.98 -24.08 33.46
C ALA A 6 1.65 -23.60 32.03
N LEU A 7 0.50 -22.95 31.78
CA LEU A 7 0.18 -22.27 30.52
C LEU A 7 -0.71 -21.06 30.83
N GLY A 8 -0.39 -19.79 30.58
CA GLY A 8 0.90 -19.11 30.49
C GLY A 8 0.75 -17.81 31.28
N THR A 9 1.78 -16.97 31.27
CA THR A 9 1.71 -15.58 31.76
C THR A 9 0.44 -14.88 31.26
N ASP A 10 -0.20 -14.07 32.10
CA ASP A 10 -1.34 -13.22 31.75
C ASP A 10 -0.90 -12.28 30.62
N ALA A 11 -1.01 -12.75 29.38
CA ALA A 11 -0.69 -11.97 28.21
C ALA A 11 -1.67 -10.80 28.22
N GLY A 12 -1.13 -9.59 28.15
CA GLY A 12 -1.95 -8.40 28.09
C GLY A 12 -2.96 -8.51 26.95
N THR A 13 -4.05 -7.77 27.07
CA THR A 13 -5.08 -7.71 26.03
C THR A 13 -5.17 -6.28 25.54
N THR A 14 -5.05 -6.11 24.23
CA THR A 14 -5.15 -4.83 23.54
C THR A 14 -6.33 -4.86 22.58
N VAL A 15 -7.04 -3.74 22.47
CA VAL A 15 -8.11 -3.59 21.48
C VAL A 15 -7.48 -3.36 20.11
N ALA A 16 -7.85 -4.19 19.14
CA ALA A 16 -7.42 -4.08 17.75
C ALA A 16 -8.62 -3.93 16.82
N VAL A 17 -8.43 -3.28 15.70
CA VAL A 17 -9.44 -3.16 14.64
C VAL A 17 -9.35 -4.35 13.70
N VAL A 18 -10.49 -4.99 13.44
CA VAL A 18 -10.63 -6.05 12.44
C VAL A 18 -11.66 -5.68 11.38
N ALA A 19 -11.55 -6.29 10.21
CA ALA A 19 -12.60 -6.19 9.20
C ALA A 19 -13.89 -6.91 9.67
N ALA A 20 -15.00 -6.19 9.75
CA ALA A 20 -16.31 -6.73 10.11
C ALA A 20 -16.94 -7.54 8.96
N ARG A 21 -16.53 -7.26 7.72
CA ARG A 21 -16.95 -7.92 6.48
C ARG A 21 -15.83 -7.85 5.45
N ASP A 22 -16.01 -8.55 4.34
CA ASP A 22 -15.08 -8.40 3.22
C ASP A 22 -15.19 -7.00 2.61
N VAL A 23 -14.04 -6.41 2.28
CA VAL A 23 -13.91 -5.09 1.65
C VAL A 23 -13.06 -5.21 0.40
N ALA A 24 -13.56 -4.67 -0.71
CA ALA A 24 -12.84 -4.69 -1.97
C ALA A 24 -11.56 -3.82 -1.90
N PRO A 25 -10.49 -4.16 -2.64
CA PRO A 25 -9.35 -3.28 -2.79
C PRO A 25 -9.77 -1.93 -3.39
N GLY A 26 -9.11 -0.85 -2.96
CA GLY A 26 -9.34 0.50 -3.46
C GLY A 26 -10.66 1.16 -3.04
N ALA A 27 -11.56 0.44 -2.37
CA ALA A 27 -12.79 1.02 -1.83
C ALA A 27 -12.51 1.65 -0.44
N PRO A 28 -12.92 2.90 -0.18
CA PRO A 28 -12.73 3.50 1.13
C PRO A 28 -13.48 2.72 2.21
N VAL A 29 -12.77 2.41 3.29
CA VAL A 29 -13.33 1.72 4.46
C VAL A 29 -14.40 2.59 5.11
N GLY A 30 -15.61 2.05 5.26
CA GLY A 30 -16.71 2.71 5.97
C GLY A 30 -16.89 2.23 7.42
N ASP A 31 -17.75 2.91 8.17
CA ASP A 31 -18.03 2.60 9.59
C ASP A 31 -18.51 1.15 9.82
N GLY A 32 -19.29 0.61 8.88
CA GLY A 32 -19.80 -0.77 8.95
C GLY A 32 -18.81 -1.85 8.51
N ASP A 33 -17.61 -1.46 8.11
CA ASP A 33 -16.61 -2.35 7.52
C ASP A 33 -15.61 -2.83 8.56
N VAL A 34 -15.56 -2.17 9.70
CA VAL A 34 -14.61 -2.42 10.77
C VAL A 34 -15.29 -2.59 12.11
N THR A 35 -14.63 -3.31 13.01
CA THR A 35 -15.06 -3.44 14.40
C THR A 35 -13.85 -3.62 15.29
N GLU A 36 -13.97 -3.18 16.53
CA GLU A 36 -12.91 -3.30 17.54
C GLU A 36 -13.11 -4.59 18.34
N VAL A 37 -12.04 -5.37 18.48
CA VAL A 37 -12.05 -6.63 19.21
C VAL A 37 -10.86 -6.70 20.17
N PRO A 38 -11.05 -7.23 21.40
CA PRO A 38 -9.93 -7.53 22.28
C PRO A 38 -9.12 -8.68 21.70
N LEU A 39 -7.81 -8.48 21.58
CA LEU A 39 -6.85 -9.47 21.11
C LEU A 39 -5.73 -9.62 22.13
N SER A 40 -5.29 -10.85 22.37
CA SER A 40 -4.10 -11.10 23.21
C SER A 40 -2.88 -10.46 22.55
N ASP A 41 -2.02 -9.83 23.35
CA ASP A 41 -0.85 -9.10 22.86
C ASP A 41 0.09 -10.00 22.03
N ASP A 42 0.17 -11.30 22.35
CA ASP A 42 0.94 -12.30 21.57
C ASP A 42 0.43 -12.51 20.13
N HIS A 43 -0.81 -12.11 19.83
CA HIS A 43 -1.43 -12.23 18.51
C HIS A 43 -1.61 -10.87 17.83
N LEU A 44 -1.25 -9.77 18.49
CA LEU A 44 -1.35 -8.44 17.92
C LEU A 44 -0.19 -8.23 16.92
N PRO A 45 -0.48 -8.05 15.62
CA PRO A 45 0.57 -7.79 14.66
C PRO A 45 1.21 -6.41 14.91
N ASP A 46 2.47 -6.27 14.50
CA ASP A 46 3.10 -4.96 14.44
C ASP A 46 2.27 -4.00 13.56
N GLN A 47 2.23 -2.73 13.97
CA GLN A 47 1.46 -1.68 13.29
C GLN A 47 -0.05 -1.99 13.18
N ALA A 48 -0.61 -2.78 14.09
CA ALA A 48 -2.05 -2.94 14.23
C ALA A 48 -2.73 -1.58 14.43
N ILE A 49 -3.85 -1.38 13.74
CA ILE A 49 -4.73 -0.23 13.98
C ILE A 49 -5.53 -0.52 15.24
N LEU A 50 -5.56 0.43 16.17
CA LEU A 50 -6.12 0.24 17.51
C LEU A 50 -7.45 0.97 17.73
N ARG A 51 -7.85 1.86 16.81
CA ARG A 51 -9.14 2.57 16.84
C ARG A 51 -9.81 2.55 15.47
N ALA A 52 -11.11 2.32 15.43
CA ALA A 52 -11.86 2.24 14.17
C ALA A 52 -11.73 3.51 13.31
N GLU A 53 -11.70 4.69 13.95
CA GLU A 53 -11.51 6.00 13.30
C GLU A 53 -10.20 6.12 12.51
N ASP A 54 -9.16 5.39 12.90
CA ASP A 54 -7.88 5.36 12.20
C ASP A 54 -7.93 4.48 10.94
N ALA A 55 -8.95 3.63 10.78
CA ALA A 55 -9.16 2.80 9.58
C ALA A 55 -10.14 3.43 8.59
N ILE A 56 -11.12 4.20 9.08
CA ILE A 56 -12.18 4.79 8.26
C ILE A 56 -11.58 5.73 7.18
N GLY A 57 -12.09 5.60 5.96
CA GLY A 57 -11.66 6.38 4.79
C GLY A 57 -10.36 5.91 4.14
N LYS A 58 -9.57 5.04 4.79
CA LYS A 58 -8.38 4.45 4.16
C LYS A 58 -8.77 3.52 3.02
N LEU A 59 -7.90 3.43 2.01
CA LEU A 59 -8.09 2.59 0.83
C LEU A 59 -7.29 1.29 0.99
N PRO A 60 -7.93 0.11 1.09
CA PRO A 60 -7.21 -1.16 1.17
C PRO A 60 -6.42 -1.40 -0.11
N ALA A 61 -5.15 -1.75 0.01
CA ALA A 61 -4.30 -2.05 -1.16
C ALA A 61 -4.55 -3.45 -1.75
N GLY A 62 -5.40 -4.23 -1.11
CA GLY A 62 -5.83 -5.59 -1.47
C GLY A 62 -7.17 -5.93 -0.81
N PRO A 63 -7.84 -7.04 -1.17
CA PRO A 63 -9.13 -7.41 -0.59
C PRO A 63 -9.01 -7.70 0.92
N LEU A 64 -9.72 -6.97 1.79
CA LEU A 64 -9.80 -7.30 3.22
C LEU A 64 -10.78 -8.46 3.42
N THR A 65 -10.44 -9.42 4.27
CA THR A 65 -11.31 -10.53 4.63
C THR A 65 -11.90 -10.34 6.01
N ARG A 66 -13.18 -10.70 6.21
CA ARG A 66 -13.81 -10.65 7.55
C ARG A 66 -12.94 -11.33 8.62
N GLY A 67 -12.70 -10.63 9.72
CA GLY A 67 -11.89 -11.07 10.85
C GLY A 67 -10.40 -10.81 10.71
N GLU A 68 -9.93 -10.30 9.58
CA GLU A 68 -8.54 -9.87 9.38
C GLU A 68 -8.23 -8.69 10.32
N VAL A 69 -7.14 -8.78 11.08
CA VAL A 69 -6.61 -7.67 11.88
C VAL A 69 -5.99 -6.65 10.95
N LEU A 70 -6.45 -5.40 11.05
CA LEU A 70 -6.04 -4.33 10.17
C LEU A 70 -4.72 -3.73 10.64
N THR A 71 -3.76 -3.64 9.73
CA THR A 71 -2.45 -3.04 9.96
C THR A 71 -2.23 -1.86 9.03
N GLU A 72 -1.40 -0.90 9.44
CA GLU A 72 -1.11 0.30 8.64
C GLU A 72 -0.61 -0.03 7.20
N PRO A 73 0.29 -1.01 6.98
CA PRO A 73 0.74 -1.36 5.63
C PRO A 73 -0.35 -2.00 4.76
N ARG A 74 -1.55 -2.27 5.29
CA ARG A 74 -2.64 -2.85 4.50
C ARG A 74 -3.34 -1.84 3.60
N PHE A 75 -3.09 -0.55 3.84
CA PHE A 75 -3.76 0.57 3.18
C PHE A 75 -2.80 1.36 2.29
N ALA A 76 -3.33 1.93 1.22
CA ALA A 76 -2.60 2.86 0.37
C ALA A 76 -2.17 4.09 1.20
N GLY A 77 -0.88 4.22 1.43
CA GLY A 77 -0.31 5.23 2.31
C GLY A 77 1.16 4.98 2.60
N MET A 78 1.73 5.81 3.47
CA MET A 78 3.18 5.82 3.74
C MET A 78 3.68 4.50 4.33
N ALA A 79 2.95 3.90 5.28
CA ALA A 79 3.35 2.62 5.88
C ALA A 79 3.48 1.48 4.84
N LEU A 80 2.58 1.44 3.85
CA LEU A 80 2.69 0.50 2.73
C LEU A 80 3.86 0.85 1.82
N ALA A 81 4.06 2.14 1.51
CA ALA A 81 5.19 2.58 0.69
C ALA A 81 6.54 2.18 1.32
N GLU A 82 6.70 2.40 2.63
CA GLU A 82 7.87 2.00 3.40
C GLU A 82 8.04 0.47 3.39
N SER A 83 6.96 -0.29 3.60
CA SER A 83 6.98 -1.75 3.54
C SER A 83 7.39 -2.30 2.17
N LEU A 84 6.88 -1.72 1.08
CA LEU A 84 7.16 -2.19 -0.29
C LEU A 84 8.58 -1.85 -0.76
N THR A 85 9.10 -0.69 -0.33
CA THR A 85 10.44 -0.22 -0.72
C THR A 85 11.52 -0.73 0.22
N GLY A 86 11.17 -1.09 1.46
CA GLY A 86 12.12 -1.47 2.50
C GLY A 86 12.86 -0.27 3.12
N THR A 87 12.39 0.96 2.90
CA THR A 87 13.03 2.19 3.39
C THR A 87 12.04 3.09 4.12
N ALA A 88 12.45 3.62 5.27
CA ALA A 88 11.61 4.48 6.13
C ALA A 88 11.35 5.90 5.57
N ASP A 89 12.02 6.30 4.49
CA ASP A 89 11.84 7.59 3.82
C ASP A 89 11.20 7.45 2.44
N ALA A 90 10.44 6.37 2.21
CA ALA A 90 9.73 6.17 0.95
C ALA A 90 8.77 7.33 0.67
N HIS A 91 8.71 7.79 -0.58
CA HIS A 91 7.79 8.84 -1.02
C HIS A 91 6.79 8.25 -2.02
N ILE A 92 5.54 8.74 -1.97
CA ILE A 92 4.51 8.38 -2.94
C ILE A 92 4.39 9.47 -4.00
N VAL A 93 4.40 9.07 -5.28
CA VAL A 93 4.20 9.94 -6.43
C VAL A 93 3.02 9.43 -7.25
N ALA A 94 2.08 10.33 -7.55
CA ALA A 94 1.00 10.05 -8.49
C ALA A 94 1.50 10.24 -9.93
N VAL A 95 1.34 9.22 -10.77
CA VAL A 95 1.69 9.24 -12.18
C VAL A 95 0.44 8.90 -12.99
N ALA A 96 0.14 9.70 -14.00
CA ALA A 96 -0.85 9.38 -15.03
C ALA A 96 -0.09 8.95 -16.30
N PRO A 97 0.13 7.65 -16.53
CA PRO A 97 0.90 7.19 -17.68
C PRO A 97 0.18 7.56 -18.97
N ARG A 98 0.96 7.92 -19.99
CA ARG A 98 0.43 8.24 -21.33
C ARG A 98 -0.32 7.05 -21.94
N ASP A 99 0.17 5.85 -21.70
CA ASP A 99 -0.49 4.60 -22.08
C ASP A 99 -1.13 3.97 -20.84
N SER A 100 -2.44 4.20 -20.68
CA SER A 100 -3.22 3.67 -19.57
C SER A 100 -3.59 2.18 -19.74
N GLY A 101 -3.22 1.54 -20.85
CA GLY A 101 -3.55 0.13 -21.13
C GLY A 101 -2.96 -0.85 -20.12
N LEU A 102 -1.86 -0.48 -19.45
CA LEU A 102 -1.24 -1.28 -18.39
C LEU A 102 -1.89 -1.09 -17.02
N THR A 103 -2.52 0.05 -16.75
CA THR A 103 -3.06 0.39 -15.43
C THR A 103 -3.99 -0.68 -14.85
N PRO A 104 -4.95 -1.27 -15.61
CA PRO A 104 -5.82 -2.33 -15.09
C PRO A 104 -5.09 -3.64 -14.72
N MET A 105 -3.88 -3.83 -15.22
CA MET A 105 -3.06 -5.02 -14.92
C MET A 105 -2.18 -4.82 -13.69
N LEU A 106 -1.88 -3.57 -13.32
CA LEU A 106 -1.03 -3.28 -12.17
C LEU A 106 -1.70 -3.70 -10.87
N ARG A 107 -0.90 -4.24 -9.97
CA ARG A 107 -1.28 -4.65 -8.62
C ARG A 107 -0.35 -4.01 -7.62
N THR A 108 -0.85 -3.81 -6.41
CA THR A 108 -0.04 -3.40 -5.27
C THR A 108 1.18 -4.32 -5.13
N GLY A 109 2.35 -3.71 -5.01
CA GLY A 109 3.64 -4.40 -4.90
C GLY A 109 4.33 -4.70 -6.24
N ASP A 110 3.65 -4.52 -7.38
CA ASP A 110 4.28 -4.65 -8.69
C ASP A 110 5.48 -3.70 -8.81
N VAL A 111 6.51 -4.18 -9.51
CA VAL A 111 7.72 -3.41 -9.79
C VAL A 111 7.54 -2.75 -11.14
N VAL A 112 7.72 -1.44 -11.22
CA VAL A 112 7.67 -0.73 -12.50
C VAL A 112 8.85 0.19 -12.69
N ASP A 113 9.29 0.29 -13.94
CA ASP A 113 10.21 1.32 -14.37
C ASP A 113 9.43 2.46 -15.01
N VAL A 114 9.84 3.69 -14.70
CA VAL A 114 9.22 4.91 -15.22
C VAL A 114 10.10 5.45 -16.34
N LEU A 115 9.53 5.55 -17.54
CA LEU A 115 10.20 6.05 -18.73
C LEU A 115 9.62 7.39 -19.16
N ALA A 116 10.45 8.22 -19.78
CA ALA A 116 10.05 9.43 -20.48
C ALA A 116 10.56 9.40 -21.93
N PRO A 117 10.02 10.24 -22.84
CA PRO A 117 10.58 10.40 -24.18
C PRO A 117 12.08 10.73 -24.14
N GLY A 118 12.84 10.05 -25.00
CA GLY A 118 14.25 10.31 -25.20
C GLY A 118 14.50 11.44 -26.21
N PRO A 119 15.77 11.82 -26.43
CA PRO A 119 16.14 12.93 -27.31
C PRO A 119 15.86 12.65 -28.80
N GLU A 120 15.94 11.38 -29.21
CA GLU A 120 15.64 10.96 -30.58
C GLU A 120 14.15 10.60 -30.72
N ALA A 121 13.57 10.89 -31.89
CA ALA A 121 12.18 10.56 -32.16
C ALA A 121 11.95 9.04 -32.02
N GLY A 122 10.97 8.67 -31.19
CA GLY A 122 10.64 7.26 -30.89
C GLY A 122 11.55 6.59 -29.88
N SER A 123 12.52 7.29 -29.29
CA SER A 123 13.34 6.77 -28.19
C SER A 123 12.69 7.02 -26.83
N ALA A 124 13.06 6.21 -25.84
CA ALA A 124 12.68 6.37 -24.44
C ALA A 124 13.93 6.37 -23.56
N ARG A 125 13.87 7.07 -22.42
CA ARG A 125 14.91 7.07 -21.40
C ARG A 125 14.32 6.77 -20.02
N PRO A 126 15.04 6.05 -19.15
CA PRO A 126 14.60 5.83 -17.78
C PRO A 126 14.61 7.15 -16.99
N VAL A 127 13.59 7.32 -16.16
CA VAL A 127 13.42 8.39 -15.18
C VAL A 127 13.66 7.83 -13.78
N ALA A 128 13.07 6.68 -13.49
CA ALA A 128 13.29 5.90 -12.29
C ALA A 128 13.14 4.42 -12.60
N ASN A 129 13.88 3.58 -11.88
CA ASN A 129 13.76 2.13 -11.97
C ASN A 129 13.31 1.57 -10.63
N GLY A 130 12.59 0.44 -10.66
CA GLY A 130 12.23 -0.28 -9.46
C GLY A 130 11.20 0.42 -8.56
N ALA A 131 10.35 1.28 -9.13
CA ALA A 131 9.25 1.88 -8.38
C ALA A 131 8.26 0.79 -7.97
N ARG A 132 7.63 0.94 -6.80
CA ARG A 132 6.64 -0.02 -6.29
C ARG A 132 5.24 0.55 -6.47
N VAL A 133 4.33 -0.21 -7.07
CA VAL A 133 2.93 0.20 -7.17
C VAL A 133 2.28 0.12 -5.79
N VAL A 134 1.73 1.25 -5.32
CA VAL A 134 0.95 1.34 -4.07
C VAL A 134 -0.53 1.13 -4.34
N LEU A 135 -1.03 1.76 -5.40
CA LEU A 135 -2.41 1.68 -5.85
C LEU A 135 -2.45 2.06 -7.34
N ALA A 136 -3.32 1.42 -8.11
CA ALA A 136 -3.68 1.84 -9.45
C ALA A 136 -5.20 2.02 -9.43
N ASP A 137 -5.69 3.22 -9.79
CA ASP A 137 -7.11 3.48 -9.89
C ASP A 137 -7.63 3.30 -11.33
N ASP A 138 -8.96 3.25 -11.45
CA ASP A 138 -9.63 3.07 -12.74
C ASP A 138 -9.58 4.34 -13.61
N ASP A 139 -9.20 5.48 -13.05
CA ASP A 139 -9.05 6.76 -13.75
C ASP A 139 -7.69 6.89 -14.45
N GLY A 140 -6.83 5.86 -14.35
CA GLY A 140 -5.54 5.82 -15.01
C GLY A 140 -4.40 6.43 -14.19
N VAL A 141 -4.63 6.77 -12.92
CA VAL A 141 -3.60 7.25 -12.01
C VAL A 141 -3.00 6.08 -11.23
N VAL A 142 -1.68 6.07 -11.18
CA VAL A 142 -0.89 5.07 -10.47
C VAL A 142 -0.09 5.77 -9.38
N LEU A 143 -0.28 5.34 -8.14
CA LEU A 143 0.53 5.76 -7.00
C LEU A 143 1.77 4.86 -6.93
N LEU A 144 2.94 5.48 -7.00
CA LEU A 144 4.23 4.80 -6.96
C LEU A 144 5.01 5.17 -5.70
N ALA A 145 5.47 4.17 -4.97
CA ALA A 145 6.43 4.33 -3.90
C ALA A 145 7.86 4.25 -4.44
N LEU A 146 8.65 5.27 -4.12
CA LEU A 146 10.01 5.48 -4.61
C LEU A 146 10.89 6.04 -3.48
N PRO A 147 12.21 5.81 -3.49
CA PRO A 147 13.14 6.58 -2.66
C PRO A 147 13.05 8.09 -2.98
N PRO A 148 13.36 9.00 -2.03
CA PRO A 148 13.12 10.44 -2.18
C PRO A 148 13.67 11.07 -3.46
N GLY A 149 14.91 10.72 -3.84
CA GLY A 149 15.55 11.27 -5.05
C GLY A 149 14.88 10.81 -6.35
N ALA A 150 14.47 9.54 -6.40
CA ALA A 150 13.75 9.00 -7.56
C ALA A 150 12.33 9.59 -7.63
N ALA A 151 11.66 9.74 -6.48
CA ALA A 151 10.36 10.38 -6.38
C ALA A 151 10.38 11.82 -6.91
N ALA A 152 11.35 12.65 -6.48
CA ALA A 152 11.49 14.02 -6.97
C ALA A 152 11.75 14.07 -8.48
N THR A 153 12.54 13.13 -9.01
CA THR A 153 12.85 13.03 -10.45
C THR A 153 11.61 12.66 -11.27
N VAL A 154 10.82 11.69 -10.81
CA VAL A 154 9.56 11.29 -11.45
C VAL A 154 8.54 12.42 -11.40
N ALA A 155 8.36 13.03 -10.23
CA ALA A 155 7.42 14.15 -10.05
C ALA A 155 7.78 15.32 -10.97
N SER A 156 9.06 15.70 -11.04
CA SER A 156 9.53 16.75 -11.95
C SER A 156 9.32 16.37 -13.41
N ALA A 157 9.58 15.12 -13.80
CA ALA A 157 9.39 14.68 -15.18
C ALA A 157 7.90 14.67 -15.58
N GLY A 158 7.01 14.27 -14.68
CA GLY A 158 5.57 14.20 -14.92
C GLY A 158 4.87 15.55 -15.12
N LEU A 159 5.52 16.68 -14.77
CA LEU A 159 4.99 18.02 -15.02
C LEU A 159 4.96 18.36 -16.52
N ASP A 160 5.96 17.90 -17.27
CA ASP A 160 6.21 18.34 -18.65
C ASP A 160 6.26 17.18 -19.66
N LEU A 161 6.51 15.96 -19.20
CA LEU A 161 6.78 14.81 -20.06
C LEU A 161 5.68 13.75 -19.94
N PRO A 162 5.21 13.19 -21.06
CA PRO A 162 4.27 12.08 -21.01
C PRO A 162 5.00 10.80 -20.57
N LEU A 163 4.84 10.43 -19.31
CA LEU A 163 5.49 9.27 -18.73
C LEU A 163 4.86 7.95 -19.21
N THR A 164 5.65 6.88 -19.25
CA THR A 164 5.19 5.51 -19.52
C THR A 164 5.72 4.59 -18.43
N LEU A 165 4.93 3.58 -18.06
CA LEU A 165 5.34 2.56 -17.10
C LEU A 165 5.68 1.26 -17.83
N VAL A 166 6.71 0.57 -17.36
CA VAL A 166 7.05 -0.78 -17.81
C VAL A 166 6.99 -1.70 -16.60
N LEU A 167 6.22 -2.78 -16.69
CA LEU A 167 6.18 -3.80 -15.65
C LEU A 167 7.48 -4.61 -15.66
N SER A 168 8.17 -4.60 -14.54
CA SER A 168 9.48 -5.24 -14.34
C SER A 168 9.34 -6.40 -13.36
N ARG A 169 10.33 -7.31 -13.38
CA ARG A 169 10.35 -8.51 -12.54
C ARG A 169 11.13 -8.28 -11.26
#